data_AF-A0A522PS41-F1
#
_entry.id   AF-A0A522PS41-F1
#
_cell.length_a   1.000
_cell.length_b   1.000
_cell.length_c   1.000
_cell.angle_alpha   90.00
_cell.angle_beta   90.00
_cell.angle_gamma   90.00
#
_symmetry.space_group_name_H-M   'P 1'
#
loop_
_entity.id
_entity.type
_entity.pdbx_description
1 polymer ?
#
loop_
_entity_poly.entity_id
_entity_poly.type
_entity_poly.pdbx_seq_one_letter_code
_entity_poly.pdbx_strand_id
1 'polypeptide(L)'
;MDSQVLDKIARDYFVLFVNRRAYTVQAARPDPETGRHYYYRPTAKGIGQPLALSHETVRRHLEGQVTIALYAINPSTQCCKWIAIDADYKDALEDLLKLNFYLSRDGVSGALEKSRRGGHLWVFFDTPQRARSCRVYVYDLALRLGVPVKGNGLPEGIEIFPKHDELKRGEFGNAIRGPLGIHRAVNRMYWFYGADYELEKQLAYLTQLPKVSSSQLEALIAGREGPPQPSPREIRGEALRKNSGNGGRCEFRILEHIGTQLRKVGRNYVTQCPSCAASGHDRSGDNLAVSIEEPQKYICWAGCTKEMIRAALGCPVQAARIA
;
A
#
# COMPACT_ATOMS: atom_id res chain seq x y z
N MET A 1 -17.13 -25.11 -0.31
CA MET A 1 -17.63 -24.30 0.82
C MET A 1 -19.04 -23.87 0.48
N ASP A 2 -19.96 -23.96 1.42
CA ASP A 2 -21.34 -23.47 1.25
C ASP A 2 -21.33 -21.94 0.99
N SER A 3 -22.16 -21.48 0.05
CA SER A 3 -22.32 -20.06 -0.29
C SER A 3 -22.71 -19.23 0.94
N GLN A 4 -23.55 -19.78 1.82
CA GLN A 4 -23.97 -19.05 3.04
C GLN A 4 -22.82 -18.85 4.02
N VAL A 5 -21.95 -19.85 4.16
CA VAL A 5 -20.74 -19.78 4.99
C VAL A 5 -19.78 -18.73 4.41
N LEU A 6 -19.55 -18.75 3.09
CA LEU A 6 -18.67 -17.79 2.45
C LEU A 6 -19.19 -16.35 2.54
N ASP A 7 -20.51 -16.15 2.43
CA ASP A 7 -21.13 -14.83 2.62
C ASP A 7 -20.94 -14.31 4.06
N LYS A 8 -21.04 -15.21 5.05
CA LYS A 8 -20.73 -14.86 6.44
C LYS A 8 -19.26 -14.46 6.58
N ILE A 9 -18.33 -15.25 6.05
CA ILE A 9 -16.89 -14.96 6.08
C ILE A 9 -16.60 -13.60 5.41
N ALA A 10 -17.24 -13.30 4.28
CA ALA A 10 -17.07 -12.03 3.58
C ALA A 10 -17.58 -10.82 4.41
N ARG A 11 -18.70 -10.99 5.13
CA ARG A 11 -19.20 -9.97 6.08
C ARG A 11 -18.24 -9.77 7.24
N ASP A 12 -17.75 -10.84 7.85
CA ASP A 12 -16.80 -10.79 8.97
C ASP A 12 -15.48 -10.12 8.55
N TYR A 13 -14.96 -10.47 7.36
CA TYR A 13 -13.81 -9.80 6.76
C TYR A 13 -14.06 -8.30 6.55
N PHE A 14 -15.25 -7.92 6.07
CA PHE A 14 -15.59 -6.53 5.84
C PHE A 14 -15.63 -5.73 7.16
N VAL A 15 -16.24 -6.30 8.20
CA VAL A 15 -16.28 -5.69 9.54
C VAL A 15 -14.86 -5.48 10.07
N LEU A 16 -14.01 -6.48 9.96
CA LEU A 16 -12.67 -6.48 10.55
C LEU A 16 -11.66 -5.60 9.79
N PHE A 17 -11.57 -5.76 8.47
CA PHE A 17 -10.51 -5.14 7.67
C PHE A 17 -10.93 -3.87 6.92
N VAL A 18 -12.22 -3.71 6.58
CA VAL A 18 -12.65 -2.60 5.72
C VAL A 18 -12.99 -1.38 6.57
N ASN A 19 -12.09 -0.40 6.57
CA ASN A 19 -12.30 0.89 7.24
C ASN A 19 -12.93 1.96 6.32
N ARG A 20 -12.72 1.82 5.00
CA ARG A 20 -13.39 2.62 3.96
C ARG A 20 -13.53 1.81 2.68
N ARG A 21 -14.45 2.23 1.81
CA ARG A 21 -14.81 1.48 0.59
C ARG A 21 -13.93 1.77 -0.63
N ALA A 22 -13.01 2.73 -0.57
CA ALA A 22 -11.98 2.82 -1.60
C ALA A 22 -11.00 1.64 -1.46
N TYR A 23 -10.57 1.08 -2.57
CA TYR A 23 -9.66 -0.07 -2.63
C TYR A 23 -8.90 -0.07 -3.96
N THR A 24 -7.93 -0.97 -4.09
CA THR A 24 -7.28 -1.26 -5.38
C THR A 24 -7.37 -2.74 -5.69
N VAL A 25 -7.24 -3.08 -6.97
CA VAL A 25 -7.24 -4.44 -7.48
C VAL A 25 -5.89 -4.71 -8.14
N GLN A 26 -5.30 -5.86 -7.88
CA GLN A 26 -4.10 -6.31 -8.57
C GLN A 26 -4.45 -6.81 -9.97
N ALA A 27 -3.70 -6.37 -10.97
CA ALA A 27 -3.86 -6.81 -12.36
C ALA A 27 -3.69 -8.33 -12.48
N ALA A 28 -4.58 -8.97 -13.24
CA ALA A 28 -4.54 -10.42 -13.45
C ALA A 28 -3.32 -10.86 -14.27
N ARG A 29 -2.92 -10.03 -15.24
CA ARG A 29 -1.72 -10.26 -16.06
C ARG A 29 -0.55 -9.47 -15.48
N PRO A 30 0.64 -10.07 -15.37
CA PRO A 30 1.83 -9.30 -15.06
C PRO A 30 2.16 -8.38 -16.22
N ASP A 31 2.85 -7.30 -15.90
CA ASP A 31 3.52 -6.45 -16.86
C ASP A 31 4.55 -7.27 -17.67
N PRO A 32 4.52 -7.22 -19.02
CA PRO A 32 5.39 -8.05 -19.85
C PRO A 32 6.89 -7.80 -19.65
N GLU A 33 7.29 -6.56 -19.29
CA GLU A 33 8.70 -6.19 -19.16
C GLU A 33 9.25 -6.50 -17.77
N THR A 34 8.50 -6.13 -16.73
CA THR A 34 8.96 -6.25 -15.34
C THR A 34 8.49 -7.52 -14.64
N GLY A 35 7.53 -8.25 -15.22
CA GLY A 35 6.87 -9.38 -14.60
C GLY A 35 5.99 -9.01 -13.39
N ARG A 36 5.80 -7.70 -13.10
CA ARG A 36 5.11 -7.22 -11.91
C ARG A 36 3.60 -7.14 -12.14
N HIS A 37 2.84 -7.49 -11.11
CA HIS A 37 1.40 -7.25 -11.08
C HIS A 37 1.10 -5.91 -10.41
N TYR A 38 0.72 -4.91 -11.20
CA TYR A 38 0.38 -3.58 -10.69
C TYR A 38 -1.01 -3.53 -10.05
N TYR A 39 -1.18 -2.61 -9.10
CA TYR A 39 -2.47 -2.31 -8.49
C TYR A 39 -3.09 -1.09 -9.16
N TYR A 40 -4.40 -1.16 -9.43
CA TYR A 40 -5.17 -0.05 -9.99
C TYR A 40 -6.46 0.18 -9.19
N ARG A 41 -7.01 1.39 -9.29
CA ARG A 41 -8.31 1.71 -8.70
C ARG A 41 -9.40 1.29 -9.69
N PRO A 42 -10.31 0.38 -9.32
CA PRO A 42 -11.34 -0.07 -10.25
C PRO A 42 -12.40 1.00 -10.47
N THR A 43 -12.85 1.13 -11.72
CA THR A 43 -13.87 2.09 -12.14
C THR A 43 -15.02 1.38 -12.89
N ALA A 44 -16.20 1.99 -12.87
CA ALA A 44 -17.33 1.53 -13.65
C ALA A 44 -17.04 1.70 -15.15
N LYS A 45 -17.34 0.66 -15.94
CA LYS A 45 -17.14 0.68 -17.40
C LYS A 45 -17.95 1.83 -18.02
N GLY A 46 -17.31 2.58 -18.93
CA GLY A 46 -17.94 3.65 -19.71
C GLY A 46 -18.02 5.02 -19.03
N ILE A 47 -18.04 5.08 -17.70
CA ILE A 47 -18.27 6.34 -16.95
C ILE A 47 -17.03 6.74 -16.13
N GLY A 48 -16.10 5.82 -15.88
CA GLY A 48 -14.87 6.12 -15.13
C GLY A 48 -15.09 6.40 -13.63
N GLN A 49 -16.32 6.25 -13.13
CA GLN A 49 -16.64 6.45 -11.73
C GLN A 49 -15.95 5.38 -10.85
N PRO A 50 -15.30 5.75 -9.73
CA PRO A 50 -14.69 4.78 -8.83
C PRO A 50 -15.70 3.76 -8.28
N LEU A 51 -15.35 2.48 -8.31
CA LEU A 51 -16.17 1.44 -7.68
C LEU A 51 -15.92 1.40 -6.18
N ALA A 52 -16.99 1.33 -5.40
CA ALA A 52 -16.92 1.09 -3.97
C ALA A 52 -16.76 -0.41 -3.68
N LEU A 53 -15.90 -0.76 -2.72
CA LEU A 53 -15.73 -2.14 -2.27
C LEU A 53 -17.07 -2.70 -1.77
N SER A 54 -17.41 -3.90 -2.20
CA SER A 54 -18.64 -4.62 -1.85
C SER A 54 -18.30 -5.97 -1.20
N HIS A 55 -19.28 -6.58 -0.52
CA HIS A 55 -19.14 -7.95 -0.03
C HIS A 55 -18.84 -8.94 -1.16
N GLU A 56 -19.44 -8.74 -2.34
CA GLU A 56 -19.16 -9.55 -3.52
C GLU A 56 -17.70 -9.46 -3.97
N THR A 57 -17.11 -8.26 -3.98
CA THR A 57 -15.68 -8.12 -4.29
C THR A 57 -14.79 -8.79 -3.25
N VAL A 58 -15.17 -8.74 -1.97
CA VAL A 58 -14.46 -9.47 -0.89
C VAL A 58 -14.60 -10.98 -1.07
N ARG A 59 -15.79 -11.48 -1.40
CA ARG A 59 -16.03 -12.89 -1.71
C ARG A 59 -15.09 -13.40 -2.81
N ARG A 60 -15.02 -12.66 -3.91
CA ARG A 60 -14.12 -12.94 -5.03
C ARG A 60 -12.64 -12.87 -4.65
N HIS A 61 -12.27 -12.05 -3.67
CA HIS A 61 -10.90 -11.99 -3.14
C HIS A 61 -10.56 -13.25 -2.33
N LEU A 62 -11.45 -13.67 -1.45
CA LEU A 62 -11.30 -14.87 -0.61
C LEU A 62 -11.27 -16.16 -1.46
N GLU A 63 -12.04 -16.20 -2.55
CA GLU A 63 -12.00 -17.29 -3.53
C GLU A 63 -10.78 -17.24 -4.47
N GLY A 64 -9.95 -16.19 -4.36
CA GLY A 64 -8.77 -16.04 -5.21
C GLY A 64 -9.08 -15.67 -6.67
N GLN A 65 -10.28 -15.19 -6.97
CA GLN A 65 -10.65 -14.68 -8.30
C GLN A 65 -10.14 -13.26 -8.57
N VAL A 66 -10.05 -12.44 -7.53
CA VAL A 66 -9.39 -11.13 -7.55
C VAL A 66 -8.42 -11.02 -6.38
N THR A 67 -7.53 -10.03 -6.40
CA THR A 67 -6.68 -9.71 -5.26
C THR A 67 -6.84 -8.23 -4.98
N ILE A 68 -7.38 -7.88 -3.82
CA ILE A 68 -7.60 -6.49 -3.44
C ILE A 68 -6.51 -5.99 -2.48
N ALA A 69 -6.28 -4.68 -2.48
CA ALA A 69 -5.56 -4.00 -1.43
C ALA A 69 -6.42 -2.90 -0.79
N LEU A 70 -6.31 -2.79 0.53
CA LEU A 70 -7.17 -2.00 1.40
C LEU A 70 -6.42 -0.75 1.88
N TYR A 71 -7.15 0.36 1.98
CA TYR A 71 -6.63 1.57 2.62
C TYR A 71 -6.97 1.58 4.10
N ALA A 72 -5.97 1.84 4.93
CA ALA A 72 -6.11 1.82 6.39
C ALA A 72 -6.90 3.02 6.95
N ILE A 73 -6.65 4.24 6.45
CA ILE A 73 -7.20 5.48 7.04
C ILE A 73 -8.52 5.88 6.39
N ASN A 74 -9.53 6.13 7.21
CA ASN A 74 -10.77 6.78 6.79
C ASN A 74 -10.53 8.31 6.72
N PRO A 75 -10.67 8.96 5.55
CA PRO A 75 -10.32 10.38 5.39
C PRO A 75 -11.27 11.34 6.12
N SER A 76 -12.49 10.93 6.49
CA SER A 76 -13.39 11.80 7.25
C SER A 76 -13.06 11.83 8.74
N THR A 77 -12.54 10.73 9.29
CA THR A 77 -12.23 10.60 10.73
C THR A 77 -10.74 10.61 11.05
N GLN A 78 -9.87 10.41 10.06
CA GLN A 78 -8.42 10.18 10.24
C GLN A 78 -8.10 8.97 11.15
N CYS A 79 -9.05 8.04 11.29
CA CYS A 79 -8.90 6.84 12.10
C CYS A 79 -8.66 5.59 11.24
N CYS A 80 -8.13 4.53 11.85
CA CYS A 80 -7.91 3.20 11.28
C CYS A 80 -8.44 2.10 12.22
N LYS A 81 -8.85 0.95 11.65
CA LYS A 81 -9.36 -0.23 12.40
C LYS A 81 -8.27 -1.18 12.87
N TRP A 82 -7.09 -1.05 12.29
CA TRP A 82 -5.98 -1.95 12.50
C TRP A 82 -4.66 -1.26 12.18
N ILE A 83 -3.58 -1.81 12.72
CA ILE A 83 -2.21 -1.60 12.23
C ILE A 83 -1.75 -2.88 11.56
N ALA A 84 -0.99 -2.75 10.48
CA ALA A 84 -0.22 -3.86 9.91
C ALA A 84 1.26 -3.48 9.89
N ILE A 85 2.10 -4.35 10.43
CA ILE A 85 3.56 -4.24 10.38
C ILE A 85 4.03 -5.18 9.26
N ASP A 86 4.47 -4.61 8.16
CA ASP A 86 4.94 -5.35 6.99
C ASP A 86 6.47 -5.47 7.01
N ALA A 87 6.99 -6.70 6.98
CA ALA A 87 8.43 -6.94 7.00
C ALA A 87 8.82 -7.84 5.80
N ASP A 88 9.57 -7.25 4.87
CA ASP A 88 10.14 -7.91 3.68
C ASP A 88 11.64 -7.61 3.59
N TYR A 89 12.42 -8.20 4.50
CA TYR A 89 13.88 -8.11 4.54
C TYR A 89 14.48 -9.35 5.21
N LYS A 90 15.81 -9.45 5.21
CA LYS A 90 16.53 -10.54 5.89
C LYS A 90 16.20 -10.51 7.39
N ASP A 91 15.95 -11.66 8.01
CA ASP A 91 15.62 -11.78 9.45
C ASP A 91 14.25 -11.18 9.86
N ALA A 92 13.42 -10.76 8.89
CA ALA A 92 12.09 -10.16 9.12
C ALA A 92 11.17 -10.99 10.04
N LEU A 93 11.21 -12.33 9.95
CA LEU A 93 10.36 -13.17 10.79
C LEU A 93 10.79 -13.11 12.27
N GLU A 94 12.09 -13.02 12.56
CA GLU A 94 12.60 -12.89 13.92
C GLU A 94 12.12 -11.58 14.54
N ASP A 95 12.24 -10.46 13.80
CA ASP A 95 11.76 -9.16 14.26
C ASP A 95 10.24 -9.13 14.45
N LEU A 96 9.46 -9.75 13.56
CA LEU A 96 8.01 -9.86 13.74
C LEU A 96 7.64 -10.70 14.97
N LEU A 97 8.36 -11.79 15.23
CA LEU A 97 8.15 -12.61 16.43
C LEU A 97 8.53 -11.85 17.71
N LYS A 98 9.64 -11.10 17.68
CA LYS A 98 10.08 -10.23 18.77
C LYS A 98 9.03 -9.16 19.06
N LEU A 99 8.55 -8.46 18.03
CA LEU A 99 7.46 -7.49 18.17
C LEU A 99 6.22 -8.15 18.77
N ASN A 100 5.78 -9.29 18.22
CA ASN A 100 4.59 -9.99 18.71
C ASN A 100 4.72 -10.42 20.18
N PHE A 101 5.90 -10.88 20.60
CA PHE A 101 6.17 -11.21 21.99
C PHE A 101 5.97 -9.98 22.90
N TYR A 102 6.53 -8.83 22.57
CA TYR A 102 6.38 -7.63 23.41
C TYR A 102 4.99 -6.98 23.29
N LEU A 103 4.30 -7.09 22.15
CA LEU A 103 2.87 -6.76 22.07
C LEU A 103 2.09 -7.55 23.13
N SER A 104 2.34 -8.86 23.24
CA SER A 104 1.65 -9.69 24.24
C SER A 104 1.96 -9.27 25.68
N ARG A 105 3.18 -8.79 25.96
CA ARG A 105 3.58 -8.24 27.27
C ARG A 105 2.85 -6.94 27.60
N ASP A 106 2.50 -6.16 26.59
CA ASP A 106 1.67 -4.96 26.68
C ASP A 106 0.16 -5.27 26.71
N GLY A 107 -0.23 -6.55 26.72
CA GLY A 107 -1.63 -6.99 26.65
C GLY A 107 -2.27 -6.78 25.27
N VAL A 108 -1.46 -6.59 24.22
CA VAL A 108 -1.90 -6.41 22.84
C VAL A 108 -1.79 -7.71 22.08
N SER A 109 -2.88 -8.12 21.42
CA SER A 109 -2.88 -9.33 20.58
C SER A 109 -2.46 -9.00 19.16
N GLY A 110 -1.38 -9.63 18.69
CA GLY A 110 -0.93 -9.59 17.31
C GLY A 110 -1.29 -10.87 16.54
N ALA A 111 -1.70 -10.71 15.27
CA ALA A 111 -1.95 -11.81 14.35
C ALA A 111 -0.87 -11.86 13.27
N LEU A 112 -0.04 -12.89 13.29
CA LEU A 112 1.04 -13.06 12.32
C LEU A 112 0.55 -13.77 11.05
N GLU A 113 0.51 -13.04 9.94
CA GLU A 113 0.25 -13.53 8.58
C GLU A 113 1.58 -13.90 7.91
N LYS A 114 1.66 -15.09 7.32
CA LYS A 114 2.81 -15.46 6.48
C LYS A 114 2.90 -14.56 5.25
N SER A 115 4.11 -14.30 4.76
CA SER A 115 4.32 -13.69 3.43
C SER A 115 5.36 -14.47 2.64
N ARG A 116 5.72 -13.98 1.45
CA ARG A 116 6.69 -14.63 0.57
C ARG A 116 8.10 -14.65 1.17
N ARG A 117 8.51 -13.55 1.80
CA ARG A 117 9.88 -13.28 2.25
C ARG A 117 9.97 -12.92 3.74
N GLY A 118 8.83 -12.65 4.38
CA GLY A 118 8.74 -12.39 5.81
C GLY A 118 7.30 -12.62 6.26
N GLY A 119 6.63 -11.57 6.72
CA GLY A 119 5.25 -11.64 7.19
C GLY A 119 4.59 -10.29 7.36
N HIS A 120 3.33 -10.32 7.77
CA HIS A 120 2.65 -9.15 8.30
C HIS A 120 2.18 -9.44 9.72
N LEU A 121 2.40 -8.52 10.65
CA LEU A 121 1.84 -8.59 12.00
C LEU A 121 0.70 -7.59 12.14
N TRP A 122 -0.51 -8.09 12.39
CA TRP A 122 -1.72 -7.30 12.46
C TRP A 122 -2.19 -7.08 13.89
N VAL A 123 -2.58 -5.85 14.22
CA VAL A 123 -3.20 -5.50 15.51
C VAL A 123 -4.56 -4.85 15.23
N PHE A 124 -5.61 -5.28 15.93
CA PHE A 124 -6.98 -4.82 15.72
C PHE A 124 -7.48 -3.95 16.89
N PHE A 125 -8.30 -2.96 16.59
CA PHE A 125 -8.96 -2.10 17.58
C PHE A 125 -10.45 -2.41 17.70
N ASP A 126 -11.01 -2.21 18.89
CA ASP A 126 -12.45 -2.42 19.13
C ASP A 126 -13.30 -1.38 18.39
N THR A 127 -12.74 -0.18 18.28
CA THR A 127 -13.28 1.01 17.65
C THR A 127 -12.16 1.69 16.86
N PRO A 128 -12.44 2.33 15.71
CA PRO A 128 -11.39 2.97 14.92
C PRO A 128 -10.61 4.04 15.70
N GLN A 129 -9.29 3.89 15.75
CA GLN A 129 -8.38 4.77 16.49
C GLN A 129 -7.64 5.74 15.57
N ARG A 130 -7.23 6.91 16.08
CA ARG A 130 -6.46 7.90 15.31
C ARG A 130 -5.20 7.26 14.72
N ALA A 131 -5.02 7.38 13.41
CA ALA A 131 -3.89 6.76 12.71
C ALA A 131 -2.53 7.16 13.31
N ARG A 132 -2.39 8.44 13.71
CA ARG A 132 -1.22 8.93 14.45
C ARG A 132 -0.95 8.15 15.74
N SER A 133 -1.94 8.04 16.63
CA SER A 133 -1.82 7.34 17.92
C SER A 133 -1.41 5.89 17.74
N CYS A 134 -2.02 5.21 16.76
CA CYS A 134 -1.67 3.85 16.37
C CYS A 134 -0.20 3.73 15.98
N ARG A 135 0.29 4.62 15.11
CA ARG A 135 1.69 4.61 14.65
C ARG A 135 2.69 4.88 15.77
N VAL A 136 2.37 5.79 16.69
CA VAL A 136 3.23 6.11 17.84
C VAL A 136 3.56 4.86 18.64
N TYR A 137 2.53 4.05 18.97
CA TYR A 137 2.72 2.84 19.76
C TYR A 137 3.72 1.86 19.11
N VAL A 138 3.47 1.49 17.86
CA VAL A 138 4.29 0.49 17.15
C VAL A 138 5.69 1.02 16.85
N TYR A 139 5.81 2.31 16.52
CA TYR A 139 7.09 2.92 16.25
C TYR A 139 7.97 2.96 17.50
N ASP A 140 7.43 3.41 18.64
CA ASP A 140 8.15 3.38 19.91
C ASP A 140 8.54 1.96 20.31
N LEU A 141 7.63 0.98 20.14
CA LEU A 141 7.94 -0.41 20.44
C LEU A 141 9.10 -0.92 19.57
N ALA A 142 9.09 -0.65 18.27
CA ALA A 142 10.17 -1.01 17.37
C ALA A 142 11.50 -0.37 17.80
N LEU A 143 11.49 0.93 18.15
CA LEU A 143 12.67 1.64 18.63
C LEU A 143 13.26 1.03 19.91
N ARG A 144 12.42 0.79 20.93
CA ARG A 144 12.86 0.17 22.20
C ARG A 144 13.47 -1.22 22.00
N LEU A 145 13.00 -1.94 20.98
CA LEU A 145 13.47 -3.29 20.66
C LEU A 145 14.63 -3.29 19.66
N GLY A 146 15.05 -2.13 19.14
CA GLY A 146 16.07 -2.04 18.10
C GLY A 146 15.65 -2.68 16.77
N VAL A 147 14.34 -2.81 16.51
CA VAL A 147 13.82 -3.32 15.24
C VAL A 147 13.92 -2.21 14.19
N PRO A 148 14.59 -2.45 13.04
CA PRO A 148 14.76 -1.43 12.02
C PRO A 148 13.41 -1.05 11.40
N VAL A 149 13.10 0.25 11.37
CA VAL A 149 11.94 0.78 10.65
C VAL A 149 12.44 1.38 9.33
N LYS A 150 11.88 0.92 8.22
CA LYS A 150 12.29 1.37 6.89
C LYS A 150 11.94 2.85 6.68
N GLY A 151 12.89 3.61 6.16
CA GLY A 151 12.88 5.07 6.20
C GLY A 151 13.89 5.59 7.24
N ASN A 152 14.01 6.91 7.38
CA ASN A 152 14.99 7.56 8.27
C ASN A 152 16.46 7.14 8.01
N GLY A 153 16.82 6.91 6.75
CA GLY A 153 18.18 6.54 6.35
C GLY A 153 18.49 5.03 6.37
N LEU A 154 17.53 4.17 6.77
CA LEU A 154 17.66 2.73 6.67
C LEU A 154 17.01 2.21 5.36
N PRO A 155 17.76 1.48 4.51
CA PRO A 155 17.25 0.97 3.24
C PRO A 155 16.27 -0.20 3.41
N GLU A 156 16.37 -0.91 4.55
CA GLU A 156 15.58 -2.10 4.90
C GLU A 156 15.04 -1.97 6.33
N GLY A 157 13.94 -2.67 6.60
CA GLY A 157 13.26 -2.65 7.90
C GLY A 157 11.75 -2.84 7.74
N ILE A 158 11.04 -2.81 8.86
CA ILE A 158 9.58 -2.90 8.91
C ILE A 158 8.94 -1.65 8.30
N GLU A 159 7.79 -1.82 7.66
CA GLU A 159 6.90 -0.75 7.23
C GLU A 159 5.63 -0.79 8.07
N ILE A 160 5.25 0.34 8.66
CA ILE A 160 4.07 0.44 9.52
C ILE A 160 2.92 1.01 8.71
N PHE A 161 1.81 0.27 8.61
CA PHE A 161 0.56 0.70 7.99
C PHE A 161 -0.50 0.99 9.07
N PRO A 162 -1.14 2.17 9.07
CA PRO A 162 -1.00 3.25 8.08
C PRO A 162 0.39 3.91 8.08
N LYS A 163 0.87 4.29 6.89
CA LYS A 163 2.15 5.00 6.73
C LYS A 163 2.09 6.49 7.06
N HIS A 164 0.88 7.03 7.14
CA HIS A 164 0.62 8.45 7.37
C HIS A 164 -0.08 8.62 8.71
N ASP A 165 0.21 9.71 9.41
CA ASP A 165 -0.58 10.10 10.59
C ASP A 165 -1.97 10.59 10.19
N GLU A 166 -2.05 11.29 9.06
CA GLU A 166 -3.27 11.88 8.53
C GLU A 166 -3.22 11.93 6.99
N LEU A 167 -4.38 11.91 6.35
CA LEU A 167 -4.59 12.13 4.93
C LEU A 167 -5.04 13.56 4.68
N LYS A 168 -4.37 14.24 3.74
CA LYS A 168 -4.86 15.53 3.22
C LYS A 168 -6.05 15.31 2.29
N ARG A 169 -6.81 16.38 2.03
CA ARG A 169 -7.98 16.34 1.14
C ARG A 169 -7.60 15.76 -0.23
N GLY A 170 -8.32 14.71 -0.65
CA GLY A 170 -8.11 14.02 -1.93
C GLY A 170 -6.99 12.97 -1.93
N GLU A 171 -6.27 12.80 -0.82
CA GLU A 171 -5.28 11.73 -0.70
C GLU A 171 -5.93 10.39 -0.38
N PHE A 172 -5.37 9.33 -0.97
CA PHE A 172 -5.81 7.97 -0.68
C PHE A 172 -4.96 7.30 0.41
N GLY A 173 -3.71 7.71 0.59
CA GLY A 173 -2.72 7.00 1.40
C GLY A 173 -2.15 5.76 0.69
N ASN A 174 -1.46 4.91 1.44
CA ASN A 174 -0.94 3.64 0.93
C ASN A 174 -1.93 2.51 1.23
N ALA A 175 -2.19 1.68 0.22
CA ALA A 175 -2.92 0.45 0.41
C ALA A 175 -1.94 -0.69 0.74
N ILE A 176 -2.40 -1.66 1.53
CA ILE A 176 -1.75 -2.94 1.77
C ILE A 176 -2.63 -4.04 1.18
N ARG A 177 -2.03 -5.11 0.64
CA ARG A 177 -2.79 -6.25 0.14
C ARG A 177 -3.69 -6.79 1.25
N GLY A 178 -4.97 -6.99 0.93
CA GLY A 178 -5.90 -7.63 1.85
C GLY A 178 -5.45 -9.07 2.16
N PRO A 179 -5.49 -9.51 3.42
CA PRO A 179 -5.09 -10.86 3.78
C PRO A 179 -6.06 -11.91 3.22
N LEU A 180 -5.68 -13.19 3.29
CA LEU A 180 -6.53 -14.34 2.90
C LEU A 180 -7.01 -14.35 1.44
N GLY A 181 -6.37 -13.58 0.56
CA GLY A 181 -6.51 -13.70 -0.89
C GLY A 181 -5.28 -14.34 -1.53
N ILE A 182 -5.40 -14.68 -2.82
CA ILE A 182 -4.28 -15.24 -3.58
C ILE A 182 -3.25 -14.14 -3.93
N HIS A 183 -1.98 -14.39 -3.61
CA HIS A 183 -0.85 -13.61 -4.12
C HIS A 183 -0.57 -13.97 -5.58
N ARG A 184 -0.85 -13.08 -6.53
CA ARG A 184 -0.76 -13.40 -7.97
C ARG A 184 0.63 -13.86 -8.42
N ALA A 185 1.70 -13.22 -7.92
CA ALA A 185 3.06 -13.57 -8.35
C ALA A 185 3.51 -14.99 -7.99
N VAL A 186 2.89 -15.64 -7.00
CA VAL A 186 3.24 -17.02 -6.58
C VAL A 186 2.04 -17.96 -6.61
N ASN A 187 0.87 -17.46 -7.01
CA ASN A 187 -0.42 -18.13 -7.03
C ASN A 187 -0.74 -18.92 -5.74
N ARG A 188 -0.47 -18.32 -4.57
CA ARG A 188 -0.73 -18.92 -3.25
C ARG A 188 -1.42 -17.95 -2.31
N MET A 189 -2.30 -18.49 -1.48
CA MET A 189 -2.85 -17.81 -0.31
C MET A 189 -1.84 -17.88 0.83
N TYR A 190 -1.80 -16.84 1.65
CA TYR A 190 -1.05 -16.87 2.91
C TYR A 190 -2.02 -16.89 4.09
N TRP A 191 -1.69 -17.73 5.05
CA TRP A 191 -2.47 -17.99 6.25
C TRP A 191 -1.86 -17.26 7.44
N PHE A 192 -2.70 -16.98 8.43
CA PHE A 192 -2.25 -16.63 9.77
C PHE A 192 -1.81 -17.89 10.50
N TYR A 193 -0.74 -17.80 11.28
CA TYR A 193 -0.19 -18.94 12.01
C TYR A 193 -1.07 -19.44 13.17
N GLY A 194 -2.01 -18.62 13.65
CA GLY A 194 -2.84 -18.92 14.82
C GLY A 194 -4.10 -19.75 14.56
N ALA A 195 -4.28 -20.29 13.35
CA ALA A 195 -5.45 -21.08 12.99
C ALA A 195 -5.18 -22.08 11.86
N ASP A 196 -6.05 -23.08 11.73
CA ASP A 196 -6.03 -24.05 10.64
C ASP A 196 -6.17 -23.39 9.26
N TYR A 197 -5.72 -24.08 8.21
CA TYR A 197 -5.69 -23.58 6.83
C TYR A 197 -7.06 -23.67 6.13
N GLU A 198 -8.07 -23.14 6.80
CA GLU A 198 -9.45 -23.04 6.34
C GLU A 198 -9.95 -21.61 6.57
N LEU A 199 -10.56 -21.00 5.55
CA LEU A 199 -11.00 -19.60 5.61
C LEU A 199 -11.92 -19.31 6.80
N GLU A 200 -12.82 -20.24 7.14
CA GLU A 200 -13.71 -20.11 8.29
C GLU A 200 -12.95 -20.06 9.61
N LYS A 201 -12.00 -20.99 9.81
CA LYS A 201 -11.15 -21.06 11.01
C LYS A 201 -10.27 -19.82 11.15
N GLN A 202 -9.75 -19.32 10.03
CA GLN A 202 -8.93 -18.12 9.97
C GLN A 202 -9.72 -16.87 10.38
N LEU A 203 -10.90 -16.65 9.81
CA LEU A 203 -11.73 -15.51 10.20
C LEU A 203 -12.25 -15.64 11.63
N ALA A 204 -12.61 -16.84 12.07
CA ALA A 204 -13.01 -17.08 13.45
C ALA A 204 -11.89 -16.70 14.44
N TYR A 205 -10.66 -17.16 14.19
CA TYR A 205 -9.48 -16.78 14.97
C TYR A 205 -9.32 -15.27 15.04
N LEU A 206 -9.28 -14.59 13.88
CA LEU A 206 -9.04 -13.15 13.82
C LEU A 206 -10.14 -12.32 14.50
N THR A 207 -11.40 -12.74 14.37
CA THR A 207 -12.54 -12.04 14.98
C THR A 207 -12.59 -12.21 16.49
N GLN A 208 -12.08 -13.32 17.02
CA GLN A 208 -12.02 -13.63 18.46
C GLN A 208 -10.79 -13.03 19.16
N LEU A 209 -9.80 -12.54 18.43
CA LEU A 209 -8.65 -11.87 19.04
C LEU A 209 -9.10 -10.69 19.92
N PRO A 210 -8.53 -10.55 21.13
CA PRO A 210 -8.68 -9.35 21.93
C PRO A 210 -8.30 -8.12 21.12
N LYS A 211 -9.22 -7.14 21.09
CA LYS A 211 -9.03 -5.89 20.36
C LYS A 211 -8.57 -4.82 21.33
N VAL A 212 -7.62 -3.99 20.90
CA VAL A 212 -7.10 -2.90 21.70
C VAL A 212 -8.17 -1.82 21.84
N SER A 213 -8.46 -1.42 23.06
CA SER A 213 -9.39 -0.34 23.35
C SER A 213 -8.73 1.04 23.23
N SER A 214 -9.53 2.10 23.13
CA SER A 214 -9.03 3.47 23.15
C SER A 214 -8.20 3.76 24.41
N SER A 215 -8.68 3.38 25.59
CA SER A 215 -8.00 3.62 26.86
C SER A 215 -6.69 2.84 26.98
N GLN A 216 -6.66 1.60 26.47
CA GLN A 216 -5.42 0.82 26.42
C GLN A 216 -4.41 1.49 25.48
N LEU A 217 -4.82 1.90 24.28
CA LEU A 217 -3.93 2.59 23.35
C LEU A 217 -3.39 3.89 23.94
N GLU A 218 -4.24 4.70 24.58
CA GLU A 218 -3.85 5.94 25.26
C GLU A 218 -2.80 5.69 26.35
N ALA A 219 -2.99 4.67 27.18
CA ALA A 219 -2.02 4.29 28.20
C ALA A 219 -0.69 3.82 27.59
N LEU A 220 -0.75 3.06 26.48
CA LEU A 220 0.43 2.56 25.78
C LEU A 220 1.26 3.67 25.14
N ILE A 221 0.65 4.80 24.75
CA ILE A 221 1.36 5.92 24.11
C ILE A 221 1.62 7.11 25.03
N ALA A 222 1.18 7.05 26.29
CA ALA A 222 1.36 8.12 27.25
C ALA A 222 2.85 8.47 27.41
N GLY A 223 3.21 9.74 27.18
CA GLY A 223 4.59 10.23 27.26
C GLY A 223 5.51 9.77 26.13
N ARG A 224 4.99 9.12 25.07
CA ARG A 224 5.78 8.66 23.92
C ARG A 224 5.69 9.63 22.77
N GLU A 225 6.81 9.82 22.08
CA GLU A 225 6.87 10.63 20.86
C GLU A 225 6.55 9.77 19.63
N GLY A 226 5.81 10.35 18.69
CA GLY A 226 5.49 9.68 17.43
C GLY A 226 6.69 9.61 16.48
N PRO A 227 6.60 8.78 15.42
CA PRO A 227 7.61 8.79 14.36
C PRO A 227 7.82 10.21 13.83
N PRO A 228 9.07 10.64 13.56
CA PRO A 228 9.31 11.92 12.92
C PRO A 228 8.54 11.96 11.60
N GLN A 229 7.80 13.04 11.39
CA GLN A 229 7.17 13.28 10.10
C GLN A 229 8.29 13.49 9.08
N PRO A 230 8.33 12.75 7.96
CA PRO A 230 9.38 12.96 6.97
C PRO A 230 9.36 14.42 6.54
N SER A 231 10.44 15.14 6.83
CA SER A 231 10.56 16.52 6.40
C SER A 231 10.61 16.55 4.86
N PRO A 232 10.11 17.60 4.20
CA PRO A 232 10.27 17.76 2.75
C PRO A 232 11.74 17.69 2.29
N ARG A 233 12.70 17.90 3.21
CA ARG A 233 14.15 17.82 2.95
C ARG A 233 14.69 16.38 3.01
N GLU A 234 14.16 15.50 3.85
CA GLU A 234 14.59 14.09 3.90
C GLU A 234 14.07 13.30 2.69
N ILE A 235 12.87 13.63 2.20
CA ILE A 235 12.36 13.14 0.91
C ILE A 235 13.31 13.53 -0.24
N ARG A 236 13.89 14.74 -0.18
CA ARG A 236 14.89 15.22 -1.15
C ARG A 236 16.25 14.52 -0.98
N GLY A 237 16.68 14.24 0.25
CA GLY A 237 17.97 13.61 0.56
C GLY A 237 18.08 12.15 0.09
N GLU A 238 17.02 11.35 0.26
CA GLU A 238 16.98 9.96 -0.25
C GLU A 238 16.84 9.89 -1.78
N ALA A 239 16.17 10.87 -2.40
CA ALA A 239 16.08 10.98 -3.86
C ALA A 239 17.42 11.41 -4.49
N LEU A 240 18.20 12.27 -3.82
CA LEU A 240 19.50 12.76 -4.30
C LEU A 240 20.61 11.70 -4.13
N ARG A 241 20.61 10.92 -3.04
CA ARG A 241 21.66 9.91 -2.78
C ARG A 241 21.56 8.68 -3.69
N LYS A 242 20.39 8.37 -4.25
CA LYS A 242 20.25 7.29 -5.25
C LYS A 242 20.72 7.67 -6.66
N ASN A 243 21.02 8.95 -6.92
CA ASN A 243 21.37 9.46 -8.24
C ASN A 243 22.82 9.97 -8.37
N SER A 244 23.69 9.72 -7.40
CA SER A 244 25.14 9.96 -7.57
C SER A 244 25.79 8.79 -8.30
N GLY A 245 25.36 8.57 -9.55
CA GLY A 245 25.93 7.61 -10.46
C GLY A 245 25.85 8.13 -11.89
N ASN A 246 27.00 8.61 -12.37
CA ASN A 246 27.34 9.07 -13.72
C ASN A 246 26.84 10.45 -14.18
N GLY A 247 27.83 11.33 -14.40
CA GLY A 247 27.68 12.66 -14.95
C GLY A 247 27.26 12.68 -16.43
N GLY A 248 26.80 13.87 -16.84
CA GLY A 248 26.93 14.34 -18.21
C GLY A 248 25.85 13.90 -19.20
N ARG A 249 24.57 14.20 -18.95
CA ARG A 249 23.53 14.39 -19.98
C ARG A 249 22.37 15.20 -19.41
N CYS A 250 21.86 16.19 -20.15
CA CYS A 250 20.66 16.95 -19.76
C CYS A 250 19.52 15.99 -19.38
N GLU A 251 19.05 16.08 -18.14
CA GLU A 251 18.00 15.22 -17.60
C GLU A 251 16.66 15.52 -18.30
N PHE A 252 15.97 14.49 -18.80
CA PHE A 252 14.69 14.63 -19.48
C PHE A 252 13.59 15.09 -18.51
N ARG A 253 12.89 16.19 -18.85
CA ARG A 253 11.82 16.81 -18.06
C ARG A 253 10.50 16.73 -18.81
N ILE A 254 9.56 15.93 -18.33
CA ILE A 254 8.35 15.63 -19.12
C ILE A 254 7.50 16.86 -19.43
N LEU A 255 7.49 17.86 -18.53
CA LEU A 255 6.71 19.09 -18.67
C LEU A 255 7.10 19.93 -19.89
N GLU A 256 8.32 19.77 -20.40
CA GLU A 256 8.81 20.49 -21.58
C GLU A 256 8.31 19.87 -22.89
N HIS A 257 7.75 18.65 -22.83
CA HIS A 257 7.37 17.86 -23.99
C HIS A 257 5.86 17.59 -24.08
N ILE A 258 5.11 17.75 -22.98
CA ILE A 258 3.65 17.58 -22.99
C ILE A 258 2.94 18.88 -23.37
N GLY A 259 2.13 18.84 -24.43
CA GLY A 259 1.31 19.98 -24.88
C GLY A 259 -0.11 20.01 -24.30
N THR A 260 -0.45 19.03 -23.46
CA THR A 260 -1.82 18.80 -22.96
C THR A 260 -2.09 19.51 -21.64
N GLN A 261 -3.33 19.94 -21.43
CA GLN A 261 -3.72 20.64 -20.20
C GLN A 261 -3.54 19.74 -18.98
N LEU A 262 -2.94 20.29 -17.92
CA LEU A 262 -2.67 19.59 -16.67
C LEU A 262 -3.82 19.81 -15.68
N ARG A 263 -4.38 18.72 -15.15
CA ARG A 263 -5.44 18.76 -14.13
C ARG A 263 -4.90 18.26 -12.79
N LYS A 264 -5.16 18.97 -11.70
CA LYS A 264 -4.65 18.57 -10.38
C LYS A 264 -5.48 17.42 -9.78
N VAL A 265 -4.82 16.34 -9.36
CA VAL A 265 -5.42 15.19 -8.66
C VAL A 265 -4.51 14.78 -7.50
N GLY A 266 -4.92 15.14 -6.27
CA GLY A 266 -4.08 14.94 -5.08
C GLY A 266 -2.82 15.80 -5.12
N ARG A 267 -1.64 15.18 -4.96
CA ARG A 267 -0.32 15.83 -5.10
C ARG A 267 0.22 15.85 -6.53
N ASN A 268 -0.41 15.11 -7.44
CA ASN A 268 0.06 14.99 -8.82
C ASN A 268 -0.79 15.86 -9.74
N TYR A 269 -0.22 16.18 -10.90
CA TYR A 269 -0.95 16.71 -12.03
C TYR A 269 -1.14 15.59 -13.02
N VAL A 270 -2.35 15.39 -13.50
CA VAL A 270 -2.67 14.37 -14.48
C VAL A 270 -2.92 15.01 -15.83
N THR A 271 -2.52 14.30 -16.87
CA THR A 271 -2.79 14.67 -18.25
C THR A 271 -2.84 13.42 -19.12
N GLN A 272 -3.05 13.61 -20.41
CA GLN A 272 -3.08 12.52 -21.36
C GLN A 272 -1.68 11.91 -21.50
N CYS A 273 -1.57 10.59 -21.37
CA CYS A 273 -0.38 9.84 -21.67
C CYS A 273 -0.17 9.78 -23.20
N PRO A 274 0.93 10.31 -23.74
CA PRO A 274 1.20 10.32 -25.18
C PRO A 274 1.19 8.92 -25.82
N SER A 275 1.72 7.93 -25.10
CA SER A 275 1.76 6.54 -25.57
C SER A 275 0.37 5.88 -25.55
N CYS A 276 -0.41 6.08 -24.49
CA CYS A 276 -1.80 5.60 -24.47
C CYS A 276 -2.66 6.29 -25.53
N ALA A 277 -2.47 7.59 -25.75
CA ALA A 277 -3.21 8.37 -26.73
C ALA A 277 -2.95 7.87 -28.16
N ALA A 278 -1.69 7.60 -28.51
CA ALA A 278 -1.31 7.02 -29.80
C ALA A 278 -1.97 5.65 -30.05
N SER A 279 -2.30 4.91 -28.99
CA SER A 279 -3.01 3.62 -29.05
C SER A 279 -4.53 3.73 -28.84
N GLY A 280 -5.08 4.94 -28.72
CA GLY A 280 -6.52 5.19 -28.49
C GLY A 280 -7.04 4.81 -27.08
N HIS A 281 -6.13 4.61 -26.12
CA HIS A 281 -6.40 4.08 -24.77
C HIS A 281 -6.40 5.12 -23.63
N ASP A 282 -6.23 6.41 -23.94
CA ASP A 282 -6.38 7.51 -22.97
C ASP A 282 -7.37 8.57 -23.46
N ARG A 283 -8.64 8.18 -23.52
CA ARG A 283 -9.72 9.05 -23.98
C ARG A 283 -10.14 10.07 -22.92
N SER A 284 -9.87 9.80 -21.65
CA SER A 284 -10.18 10.67 -20.51
C SER A 284 -9.08 11.68 -20.19
N GLY A 285 -7.87 11.51 -20.76
CA GLY A 285 -6.77 12.46 -20.63
C GLY A 285 -6.18 12.50 -19.22
N ASP A 286 -6.15 11.37 -18.52
CA ASP A 286 -5.74 11.30 -17.11
C ASP A 286 -4.88 10.10 -16.75
N ASN A 287 -4.35 9.39 -17.73
CA ASN A 287 -3.47 8.26 -17.45
C ASN A 287 -2.06 8.70 -17.03
N LEU A 288 -1.57 9.87 -17.45
CA LEU A 288 -0.22 10.31 -17.10
C LEU A 288 -0.24 11.22 -15.88
N ALA A 289 0.27 10.73 -14.75
CA ALA A 289 0.54 11.54 -13.58
C ALA A 289 1.97 12.07 -13.61
N VAL A 290 2.13 13.38 -13.47
CA VAL A 290 3.40 14.10 -13.46
C VAL A 290 3.54 14.92 -12.17
N SER A 291 4.76 15.03 -11.67
CA SER A 291 5.11 15.98 -10.62
C SER A 291 5.52 17.33 -11.23
N ILE A 292 4.96 18.44 -10.72
CA ILE A 292 5.38 19.79 -11.14
C ILE A 292 6.71 20.18 -10.47
N GLU A 293 6.90 19.78 -9.22
CA GLU A 293 8.12 20.07 -8.45
C GLU A 293 9.31 19.22 -8.93
N GLU A 294 9.05 18.04 -9.49
CA GLU A 294 10.06 17.11 -9.99
C GLU A 294 9.67 16.60 -11.39
N PRO A 295 9.86 17.39 -12.47
CA PRO A 295 9.42 17.08 -13.83
C PRO A 295 9.99 15.79 -14.44
N GLN A 296 11.01 15.20 -13.84
CA GLN A 296 11.57 13.89 -14.20
C GLN A 296 10.73 12.72 -13.67
N LYS A 297 9.86 12.97 -12.67
CA LYS A 297 8.99 11.97 -12.03
C LYS A 297 7.61 12.00 -12.67
N TYR A 298 7.33 10.96 -13.44
CA TYR A 298 6.03 10.72 -14.03
C TYR A 298 5.73 9.24 -14.12
N ILE A 299 4.45 8.91 -14.10
CA ILE A 299 3.97 7.54 -14.23
C ILE A 299 2.69 7.52 -15.04
N CYS A 300 2.61 6.60 -16.00
CA CYS A 300 1.34 6.27 -16.61
C CYS A 300 0.59 5.27 -15.72
N TRP A 301 -0.56 5.66 -15.18
CA TRP A 301 -1.46 4.81 -14.40
C TRP A 301 -2.10 3.69 -15.22
N ALA A 302 -2.08 3.79 -16.55
CA ALA A 302 -2.45 2.72 -17.47
C ALA A 302 -1.28 1.80 -17.84
N GLY A 303 -0.07 2.03 -17.31
CA GLY A 303 1.05 1.10 -17.39
C GLY A 303 2.05 1.34 -18.51
N CYS A 304 2.01 2.46 -19.24
CA CYS A 304 3.08 2.77 -20.20
C CYS A 304 4.42 2.97 -19.48
N THR A 305 5.47 2.37 -20.03
CA THR A 305 6.83 2.54 -19.52
C THR A 305 7.41 3.90 -19.88
N LYS A 306 8.50 4.28 -19.23
CA LYS A 306 9.17 5.57 -19.47
C LYS A 306 9.64 5.66 -20.91
N GLU A 307 10.11 4.55 -21.45
CA GLU A 307 10.61 4.36 -22.81
C GLU A 307 9.48 4.57 -23.83
N MET A 308 8.32 3.94 -23.61
CA MET A 308 7.13 4.11 -24.46
C MET A 308 6.63 5.55 -24.48
N ILE A 309 6.54 6.18 -23.31
CA ILE A 309 6.09 7.57 -23.17
C ILE A 309 7.07 8.51 -23.90
N ARG A 310 8.37 8.29 -23.71
CA ARG A 310 9.43 9.11 -24.31
C ARG A 310 9.54 8.92 -25.81
N ALA A 311 9.39 7.69 -26.31
CA ALA A 311 9.33 7.41 -27.74
C ALA A 311 8.12 8.11 -28.39
N ALA A 312 6.94 8.07 -27.75
CA ALA A 312 5.75 8.77 -28.22
C ALA A 312 5.91 10.31 -28.21
N LEU A 313 6.76 10.84 -27.34
CA LEU A 313 7.15 12.27 -27.30
C LEU A 313 8.31 12.62 -28.24
N GLY A 314 8.77 11.69 -29.09
CA GLY A 314 9.91 11.90 -29.98
C GLY A 314 11.27 12.03 -29.28
N CYS A 315 11.35 11.66 -28.00
CA CYS A 315 12.52 11.84 -27.13
C CYS A 315 13.01 10.51 -26.52
N PRO A 316 13.27 9.46 -27.32
CA PRO A 316 13.52 8.10 -26.85
C PRO A 316 14.68 8.02 -25.85
N VAL A 317 14.60 7.08 -24.91
CA VAL A 317 15.70 6.79 -23.98
C VAL A 317 16.84 6.19 -24.80
N GLN A 318 17.98 6.88 -24.88
CA GLN A 318 19.16 6.33 -25.53
C GLN A 318 19.65 5.13 -24.71
N ALA A 319 19.67 3.94 -25.32
CA ALA A 319 20.31 2.78 -24.74
C ALA A 319 21.79 3.10 -24.47
N ALA A 320 22.27 2.76 -23.27
CA ALA A 320 23.70 2.75 -23.03
C ALA A 320 24.33 1.75 -24.01
N ARG A 321 25.21 2.24 -24.90
CA ARG A 321 26.08 1.36 -25.68
C ARG A 321 26.94 0.60 -24.66
N ILE A 322 26.70 -0.69 -24.54
CA ILE A 322 27.60 -1.59 -23.83
C ILE A 322 28.87 -1.64 -24.68
N ALA A 323 29.95 -1.06 -24.17
CA ALA A 323 31.32 -1.33 -24.58
C ALA A 323 31.95 -2.21 -23.51
#